data_AF-A0A926AWC5-F1
#
_entry.id   AF-A0A926AWC5-F1
#
_cell.length_a   1.000
_cell.length_b   1.000
_cell.length_c   1.000
_cell.angle_alpha   90.00
_cell.angle_beta   90.00
_cell.angle_gamma   90.00
#
_symmetry.space_group_name_H-M   'P 1'
#
loop_
_entity.id
_entity.type
_entity.pdbx_description
1 polymer ?
#
loop_
_entity_poly.entity_id
_entity_poly.type
_entity_poly.pdbx_seq_one_letter_code
_entity_poly.pdbx_strand_id
1 'polypeptide(L)'
;MLMRVRERQNEVQIELSGVAGRQESVLAALEACQRCTQSAGSLPASVSVRARADGMQVRLRAADGQQLDVQEIYRCLRRALIERARTVLAPRIAT
;
A
#
# COMPACT_ATOMS: atom_id res chain seq x y z
N MET A 1 -8.26 -4.12 10.20
CA MET A 1 -7.91 -3.32 9.03
C MET A 1 -8.38 -4.04 7.79
N LEU A 2 -9.12 -3.36 6.91
CA LEU A 2 -9.58 -3.89 5.62
C LEU A 2 -8.84 -3.16 4.50
N MET A 3 -8.50 -3.88 3.43
CA MET A 3 -7.86 -3.32 2.24
C MET A 3 -8.65 -3.73 1.00
N ARG A 4 -8.99 -2.77 0.17
CA ARG A 4 -9.63 -2.97 -1.14
C ARG A 4 -8.74 -2.35 -2.20
N VAL A 5 -8.50 -3.08 -3.28
CA VAL A 5 -7.75 -2.60 -4.43
C VAL A 5 -8.65 -2.68 -5.65
N ARG A 6 -8.70 -1.61 -6.42
CA ARG A 6 -9.50 -1.50 -7.65
C ARG A 6 -8.62 -0.97 -8.76
N GLU A 7 -8.66 -1.67 -9.88
CA GLU A 7 -8.02 -1.24 -11.11
C GLU A 7 -8.99 -0.42 -11.95
N ARG A 8 -8.47 0.66 -12.53
CA ARG A 8 -9.07 1.51 -13.54
C ARG A 8 -8.05 1.63 -14.67
N GLN A 9 -8.50 1.94 -15.89
CA GLN A 9 -7.72 1.92 -17.13
C GLN A 9 -6.25 2.38 -17.02
N ASN A 10 -5.96 3.43 -16.25
CA ASN A 10 -4.58 3.88 -15.98
C ASN A 10 -4.35 4.26 -14.50
N GLU A 11 -5.19 3.77 -13.60
CA GLU A 11 -5.15 4.14 -12.18
C GLU A 11 -5.46 2.92 -11.30
N VAL A 12 -4.69 2.75 -10.23
CA VAL A 12 -4.97 1.81 -9.16
C VAL A 12 -5.44 2.60 -7.95
N GLN A 13 -6.66 2.32 -7.52
CA GLN A 13 -7.26 2.90 -6.33
C GLN A 13 -7.20 1.88 -5.20
N ILE A 14 -6.62 2.28 -4.07
CA ILE A 14 -6.50 1.47 -2.87
C ILE A 14 -7.26 2.18 -1.75
N GLU A 15 -8.11 1.42 -1.06
CA GLU A 15 -8.87 1.90 0.07
C GLU A 15 -8.54 1.05 1.30
N LEU A 16 -8.15 1.74 2.37
CA LEU A 16 -7.82 1.17 3.66
C LEU A 16 -8.83 1.66 4.69
N SER A 17 -9.39 0.74 5.46
CA SER A 17 -10.35 1.05 6.54
C SER A 17 -9.89 0.44 7.86
N GLY A 18 -10.24 1.09 8.97
CA GLY A 18 -9.78 0.70 10.30
C GLY A 18 -8.29 0.99 10.49
N VAL A 19 -7.85 2.18 10.05
CA VAL A 19 -6.47 2.69 10.19
C VAL A 19 -6.34 3.82 11.22
N ALA A 20 -7.38 4.04 12.03
CA ALA A 20 -7.35 5.01 13.12
C ALA A 20 -6.13 4.77 14.03
N GLY A 21 -5.31 5.80 14.23
CA GLY A 21 -4.08 5.73 15.03
C GLY A 21 -2.92 4.97 14.38
N ARG A 22 -3.06 4.55 13.12
CA ARG A 22 -2.04 3.79 12.37
C ARG A 22 -1.66 4.46 11.05
N GLN A 23 -2.08 5.70 10.83
CA GLN A 23 -1.88 6.39 9.55
C GLN A 23 -0.40 6.52 9.17
N GLU A 24 0.47 6.86 10.12
CA GLU A 24 1.92 6.97 9.87
C GLU A 24 2.55 5.62 9.48
N SER A 25 2.18 4.53 10.16
CA SER A 25 2.64 3.20 9.79
C SER A 25 2.18 2.80 8.39
N VAL A 26 0.99 3.24 7.98
CA VAL A 26 0.46 3.00 6.65
C VAL A 26 1.26 3.78 5.60
N LEU A 27 1.57 5.04 5.86
CA LEU A 27 2.41 5.88 4.98
C LEU A 27 3.80 5.28 4.81
N ALA A 28 4.46 4.90 5.91
CA ALA A 28 5.79 4.28 5.85
C ALA A 28 5.80 2.97 5.04
N ALA A 29 4.74 2.17 5.15
CA ALA A 29 4.57 0.95 4.36
C ALA A 29 4.34 1.23 2.87
N LEU A 30 3.59 2.28 2.54
CA LEU A 30 3.38 2.73 1.16
C LEU A 30 4.71 3.19 0.52
N GLU A 31 5.51 3.99 1.24
CA GLU A 31 6.83 4.43 0.78
C GLU A 31 7.81 3.26 0.60
N ALA A 32 7.81 2.29 1.51
CA ALA A 32 8.61 1.08 1.36
C ALA A 32 8.19 0.28 0.12
N CYS A 33 6.88 0.18 -0.15
CA CYS A 33 6.40 -0.50 -1.33
C CYS A 33 6.74 0.21 -2.63
N GLN A 34 6.62 1.54 -2.67
CA GLN A 34 7.04 2.31 -3.84
C GLN A 34 8.49 2.05 -4.21
N ARG A 35 9.38 2.00 -3.22
CA ARG A 35 10.80 1.65 -3.43
C ARG A 35 10.99 0.23 -3.96
N CYS A 36 10.16 -0.74 -3.55
CA CYS A 36 10.21 -2.09 -4.12
C CYS A 36 9.72 -2.14 -5.57
N THR A 37 8.60 -1.47 -5.88
CA THR A 37 8.08 -1.40 -7.27
C THR A 37 8.98 -0.58 -8.20
N GLN A 38 9.77 0.36 -7.67
CA GLN A 38 10.82 1.06 -8.41
C GLN A 38 11.86 0.11 -8.99
N SER A 39 12.33 -0.85 -8.19
CA SER A 39 13.28 -1.85 -8.66
C SER A 39 12.68 -2.83 -9.68
N ALA A 40 11.35 -2.98 -9.69
CA ALA A 40 10.62 -3.83 -10.64
C ALA A 40 10.22 -3.12 -11.94
N GLY A 41 10.58 -1.85 -12.13
CA GLY A 41 10.29 -1.09 -13.36
C GLY A 41 8.84 -0.64 -13.52
N SER A 42 7.98 -0.86 -12.52
CA SER A 42 6.54 -0.52 -12.55
C SER A 42 6.23 0.67 -11.64
N LEU A 43 6.85 1.81 -11.95
CA LEU A 43 6.74 3.04 -11.16
C LEU A 43 5.42 3.78 -11.49
N PRO A 44 4.60 4.12 -10.48
CA PRO A 44 3.51 5.05 -10.72
C PRO A 44 4.05 6.45 -11.04
N ALA A 45 3.52 7.08 -12.09
CA ALA A 45 3.81 8.46 -12.45
C ALA A 45 3.29 9.46 -11.42
N SER A 46 2.22 9.12 -10.70
CA SER A 46 1.78 9.93 -9.56
C SER A 46 1.15 9.08 -8.47
N VAL A 47 1.30 9.58 -7.23
CA VAL A 47 0.74 8.99 -6.03
C VAL A 47 -0.03 10.07 -5.31
N SER A 48 -1.30 9.82 -5.01
CA SER A 48 -2.13 10.70 -4.18
C SER A 48 -2.62 9.94 -2.97
N VAL A 49 -2.35 10.47 -1.77
CA VAL A 49 -2.84 9.89 -0.51
C VAL A 49 -3.81 10.85 0.14
N ARG A 50 -4.97 10.34 0.55
CA ARG A 50 -5.96 11.06 1.35
C ARG A 50 -6.24 10.28 2.62
N ALA A 51 -5.83 10.83 3.75
CA ALA A 51 -6.18 10.31 5.07
C ALA A 51 -7.55 10.85 5.51
N ARG A 52 -8.33 9.99 6.16
CA ARG A 52 -9.59 10.29 6.87
C ARG A 52 -9.43 9.78 8.31
N ALA A 53 -10.38 10.11 9.18
CA ALA A 53 -10.31 9.76 10.61
C ALA A 53 -10.11 8.24 10.86
N ASP A 54 -10.78 7.38 10.09
CA ASP A 54 -10.73 5.92 10.23
C ASP A 54 -10.20 5.19 8.99
N GLY A 55 -9.84 5.93 7.94
CA GLY A 55 -9.61 5.41 6.60
C GLY A 55 -8.48 6.12 5.87
N MET A 56 -7.94 5.46 4.86
CA MET A 56 -6.97 6.07 3.95
C MET A 56 -7.26 5.63 2.53
N GLN A 57 -7.24 6.58 1.60
CA GLN A 57 -7.38 6.31 0.18
C GLN A 57 -6.07 6.65 -0.51
N VAL A 58 -5.55 5.72 -1.29
CA VAL A 58 -4.36 5.90 -2.12
C VAL A 58 -4.76 5.74 -3.57
N ARG A 59 -4.28 6.64 -4.43
CA ARG A 59 -4.41 6.54 -5.88
C ARG A 59 -3.03 6.52 -6.49
N LEU A 60 -2.80 5.55 -7.37
CA LEU A 60 -1.57 5.38 -8.12
C LEU A 60 -1.92 5.50 -9.59
N ARG A 61 -1.30 6.42 -10.33
CA ARG A 61 -1.49 6.56 -11.77
C ARG A 61 -0.25 6.07 -12.49
N ALA A 62 -0.41 5.23 -13.52
CA ALA A 62 0.73 4.83 -14.34
C ALA A 62 1.16 5.98 -15.27
N ALA A 63 2.40 5.94 -15.75
CA ALA A 63 2.84 6.82 -16.83
C ALA A 63 2.08 6.48 -18.12
N ASP A 64 2.03 7.42 -19.07
CA ASP A 64 1.41 7.15 -20.37
C ASP A 64 2.10 5.97 -21.07
N GLY A 65 1.30 5.00 -21.51
CA GLY A 65 1.79 3.76 -22.12
C GLY A 65 2.32 2.72 -21.15
N GLN A 66 2.29 2.96 -19.83
CA GLN A 66 2.60 1.94 -18.81
C GLN A 66 1.33 1.37 -18.18
N GLN A 67 1.45 0.15 -17.66
CA GLN A 67 0.46 -0.46 -16.78
C GLN A 67 1.09 -0.74 -15.43
N LEU A 68 0.31 -0.52 -14.38
CA LEU A 68 0.71 -0.88 -13.02
C LEU A 68 0.38 -2.35 -12.77
N ASP A 69 1.35 -3.13 -12.29
CA ASP A 69 1.07 -4.48 -11.82
C ASP A 69 0.31 -4.42 -10.49
N VAL A 70 -1.02 -4.55 -10.60
CA VAL A 70 -1.93 -4.51 -9.45
C VAL A 70 -1.65 -5.65 -8.47
N GLN A 71 -1.25 -6.83 -8.96
CA GLN A 71 -0.96 -7.96 -8.09
C GLN A 71 0.30 -7.71 -7.28
N GLU A 72 1.34 -7.17 -7.90
CA GLU A 72 2.59 -6.84 -7.21
C GLU A 72 2.39 -5.73 -6.18
N ILE A 73 1.65 -4.68 -6.54
CA ILE A 73 1.25 -3.61 -5.62
C ILE A 73 0.46 -4.19 -4.44
N TYR A 74 -0.56 -5.02 -4.70
CA TYR A 74 -1.35 -5.67 -3.66
C TYR A 74 -0.48 -6.54 -2.75
N ARG A 75 0.40 -7.37 -3.33
CA ARG A 75 1.28 -8.28 -2.59
C ARG A 75 2.23 -7.51 -1.68
N CYS A 76 2.84 -6.45 -2.20
CA CYS A 76 3.73 -5.61 -1.41
C CYS A 76 2.99 -4.96 -0.24
N LEU A 77 1.85 -4.32 -0.50
CA LEU A 77 1.08 -3.62 0.53
C LEU A 77 0.54 -4.59 1.59
N ARG A 78 0.06 -5.76 1.17
CA ARG A 78 -0.36 -6.82 2.11
C ARG A 78 0.80 -7.23 3.02
N ARG A 79 1.99 -7.44 2.47
CA ARG A 79 3.18 -7.81 3.26
C ARG A 79 3.58 -6.70 4.23
N ALA A 80 3.57 -5.44 3.79
CA ALA A 80 3.99 -4.31 4.61
C ALA A 80 2.96 -3.93 5.69
N LEU A 81 1.66 -3.95 5.37
CA LEU A 81 0.59 -3.44 6.25
C LEU A 81 -0.05 -4.50 7.14
N ILE A 82 -0.09 -5.75 6.67
CA ILE A 82 -0.82 -6.85 7.34
C ILE A 82 0.17 -7.82 7.96
N GLU A 83 1.14 -8.32 7.20
CA GLU A 83 2.06 -9.36 7.68
C GLU A 83 3.12 -8.79 8.64
N ARG A 84 3.79 -7.68 8.27
CA ARG A 84 4.76 -7.01 9.14
C ARG A 84 4.12 -6.40 10.39
N ALA A 85 2.88 -5.91 10.30
CA ALA A 85 2.14 -5.44 11.46
C ALA A 85 1.85 -6.56 12.46
N ARG A 86 1.63 -7.79 12.00
CA ARG A 86 1.48 -8.96 12.88
C ARG A 86 2.79 -9.35 13.56
N THR A 87 3.94 -9.16 12.90
CA THR A 87 5.25 -9.50 13.49
C THR A 87 5.63 -8.60 14.65
N VAL A 88 5.13 -7.35 14.70
CA VAL A 88 5.34 -6.42 15.83
C VAL A 88 4.44 -6.76 17.03
N LEU A 89 3.29 -7.41 16.80
CA LEU A 89 2.33 -7.82 17.84
C LEU A 89 2.50 -9.25 18.33
N ALA A 90 3.32 -10.08 17.65
CA ALA A 90 3.71 -11.38 18.17
C ALA A 90 4.84 -11.17 19.18
N PRO A 91 4.63 -11.42 20.50
CA PRO A 91 5.75 -11.42 21.43
C PRO A 91 6.75 -12.46 20.92
N ARG A 92 8.00 -12.02 20.75
CA ARG A 92 9.13 -12.93 20.61
C ARG A 92 9.18 -13.74 21.89
N ILE A 93 8.54 -14.90 21.90
CA ILE A 93 8.83 -15.93 22.90
C ILE A 93 10.23 -16.41 22.51
N ALA A 94 11.23 -15.75 23.07
CA ALA A 94 12.58 -16.26 23.12
C ALA A 94 12.52 -17.59 23.87
N THR A 95 12.93 -18.65 23.18
CA THR A 95 13.15 -19.97 23.78
C THR A 95 14.63 -20.08 24.13
#